data_AF-A0A8T1PBZ4-F1
#
_entry.id   AF-A0A8T1PBZ4-F1
#
_cell.length_a   1.000
_cell.length_b   1.000
_cell.length_c   1.000
_cell.angle_alpha   90.00
_cell.angle_beta   90.00
_cell.angle_gamma   90.00
#
_symmetry.space_group_name_H-M   'P 1'
#
loop_
_entity.id
_entity.type
_entity.pdbx_description
1 polymer ?
#
loop_
_entity_poly.entity_id
_entity_poly.type
_entity_poly.pdbx_seq_one_letter_code
_entity_poly.pdbx_strand_id
1 'polypeptide(L)'
;MEMNGKEDEAVTMLETAFEEAKKQRKPHEAYEIEMLLVEMLIYKGEFKKANDCECLSSEDQISDARRPLYKAVLQILLGHSDLALNCWQDFKRLRKHFLLQPSLEEEKIHKIVSDFDEFKKLINLLKEDIKKDRLRKAPGLKK
;
A
#
# COMPACT_ATOMS: atom_id res chain seq x y z
N MET A 1 13.57 1.58 9.18
CA MET A 1 13.97 2.52 8.11
C MET A 1 13.67 3.90 8.61
N GLU A 2 14.70 4.69 8.91
CA GLU A 2 14.55 6.10 9.27
C GLU A 2 14.37 6.88 7.97
N MET A 3 13.14 7.36 7.71
CA MET A 3 12.84 8.09 6.48
C MET A 3 13.27 9.56 6.66
N ASN A 4 14.27 10.00 5.89
CA ASN A 4 14.93 11.30 6.02
C ASN A 4 14.12 12.50 5.48
N GLY A 5 12.78 12.47 5.53
CA GLY A 5 11.95 13.61 5.09
C GLY A 5 11.95 13.86 3.58
N LYS A 6 12.37 12.87 2.78
CA LYS A 6 12.43 12.95 1.30
C LYS A 6 11.24 12.28 0.62
N GLU A 7 10.18 11.97 1.36
CA GLU A 7 9.02 11.26 0.81
C GLU A 7 8.25 12.13 -0.20
N ASP A 8 8.28 13.46 -0.03
CA ASP A 8 7.72 14.41 -1.00
C ASP A 8 8.49 14.40 -2.33
N GLU A 9 9.82 14.40 -2.26
CA GLU A 9 10.71 14.30 -3.43
C GLU A 9 10.51 12.96 -4.14
N ALA A 10 10.48 11.86 -3.39
CA ALA A 10 10.25 10.53 -3.94
C ALA A 10 8.89 10.42 -4.65
N VAL A 11 7.81 10.93 -4.04
CA VAL A 11 6.49 10.96 -4.69
C VAL A 11 6.51 11.78 -5.97
N THR A 12 7.14 12.95 -5.97
CA THR A 12 7.24 13.81 -7.16
C THR A 12 8.01 13.13 -8.30
N MET A 13 9.09 12.42 -7.96
CA MET A 13 9.86 11.62 -8.93
C MET A 13 9.01 10.50 -9.52
N LEU A 14 8.26 9.77 -8.69
CA LEU A 14 7.40 8.68 -9.14
C LEU A 14 6.24 9.17 -10.02
N GLU A 15 5.60 10.29 -9.67
CA GLU A 15 4.56 10.92 -10.48
C GLU A 15 5.09 11.33 -11.86
N THR A 16 6.29 11.92 -11.90
CA THR A 16 6.93 12.31 -13.16
C THR A 16 7.25 11.09 -14.02
N ALA A 17 7.83 10.04 -13.42
CA ALA A 17 8.16 8.80 -14.13
C ALA A 17 6.91 8.07 -14.64
N PHE A 18 5.83 8.07 -13.88
CA PHE A 18 4.54 7.50 -14.27
C PHE A 18 3.99 8.20 -15.53
N GLU A 19 3.94 9.53 -15.51
CA GLU A 19 3.47 10.31 -16.66
C GLU A 19 4.35 10.11 -17.90
N GLU A 20 5.66 9.99 -17.72
CA GLU A 20 6.59 9.67 -18.81
C GLU A 20 6.32 8.27 -19.39
N ALA A 21 6.16 7.25 -18.54
CA ALA A 21 5.85 5.88 -18.97
C ALA A 21 4.51 5.82 -19.74
N LYS A 22 3.49 6.57 -19.29
CA LYS A 22 2.20 6.71 -20.01
C LYS A 22 2.39 7.37 -21.38
N LYS A 23 3.15 8.47 -21.47
CA LYS A 23 3.45 9.16 -22.74
C LYS A 23 4.21 8.25 -23.71
N GLN A 24 5.15 7.46 -23.20
CA GLN A 24 5.92 6.48 -23.98
C GLN A 24 5.13 5.20 -24.32
N ARG A 25 3.87 5.09 -23.89
CA ARG A 25 2.99 3.92 -24.09
C ARG A 25 3.60 2.63 -23.56
N LYS A 26 4.17 2.68 -22.36
CA LYS A 26 4.74 1.53 -21.65
C LYS A 26 3.82 1.10 -20.49
N PRO A 27 2.73 0.36 -20.75
CA PRO A 27 1.69 0.11 -19.75
C PRO A 27 2.18 -0.70 -18.54
N HIS A 28 3.06 -1.69 -18.75
CA HIS A 28 3.63 -2.47 -17.64
C HIS A 28 4.54 -1.63 -16.75
N GLU A 29 5.37 -0.77 -17.34
CA GLU A 29 6.24 0.13 -16.58
C GLU A 29 5.40 1.15 -15.79
N ALA A 30 4.39 1.75 -16.43
CA ALA A 30 3.46 2.65 -15.76
C ALA A 30 2.74 1.97 -14.59
N TYR A 31 2.29 0.72 -14.76
CA TYR A 31 1.66 -0.05 -13.70
C TYR A 31 2.58 -0.27 -12.49
N GLU A 32 3.82 -0.71 -12.73
CA GLU A 32 4.79 -0.94 -11.63
C GLU A 32 5.15 0.36 -10.90
N ILE A 33 5.32 1.47 -11.63
CA ILE A 33 5.57 2.77 -11.03
C ILE A 33 4.38 3.23 -10.19
N GLU A 34 3.15 3.07 -10.69
CA GLU A 34 1.95 3.47 -9.97
C GLU A 34 1.71 2.61 -8.72
N MET A 35 2.02 1.31 -8.78
CA MET A 35 1.98 0.43 -7.60
C MET A 35 2.97 0.88 -6.51
N LEU A 36 4.19 1.31 -6.90
CA LEU A 36 5.14 1.88 -5.97
C LEU A 36 4.67 3.24 -5.42
N LEU A 37 4.03 4.07 -6.26
CA LEU A 37 3.44 5.33 -5.86
C LEU A 37 2.35 5.12 -4.79
N VAL A 38 1.48 4.11 -4.94
CA VAL A 38 0.48 3.74 -3.93
C VAL A 38 1.14 3.44 -2.58
N GLU A 39 2.20 2.62 -2.56
CA GLU A 39 2.92 2.30 -1.34
C GLU A 39 3.51 3.55 -0.67
N MET A 40 4.13 4.44 -1.45
CA MET A 40 4.67 5.70 -0.92
C MET A 40 3.58 6.63 -0.38
N LEU A 41 2.43 6.71 -1.04
CA LEU A 41 1.29 7.50 -0.59
C LEU A 41 0.69 6.95 0.71
N ILE A 42 0.66 5.63 0.88
CA ILE A 42 0.29 4.99 2.15
C ILE A 42 1.25 5.44 3.27
N TYR A 43 2.57 5.34 3.07
CA TYR A 43 3.54 5.74 4.09
C TYR A 43 3.46 7.23 4.44
N LYS A 44 3.16 8.10 3.47
CA LYS A 44 2.95 9.54 3.72
C LYS A 44 1.65 9.87 4.45
N GLY A 45 0.70 8.94 4.49
CA GLY A 45 -0.62 9.20 5.06
C GLY A 45 -1.62 9.82 4.08
N GLU A 46 -1.31 9.85 2.78
CA GLU A 46 -2.17 10.38 1.71
C GLU A 46 -3.14 9.30 1.19
N PHE A 47 -3.90 8.70 2.11
CA PHE A 47 -4.67 7.47 1.85
C PHE A 47 -5.74 7.62 0.76
N LYS A 48 -6.38 8.79 0.65
CA LYS A 48 -7.37 9.04 -0.41
C LYS A 48 -6.70 9.03 -1.79
N LYS A 49 -5.59 9.76 -1.92
CA LYS A 49 -4.81 9.82 -3.16
C LYS A 49 -4.33 8.43 -3.58
N ALA A 50 -3.86 7.63 -2.62
CA ALA A 50 -3.47 6.24 -2.88
C ALA A 50 -4.64 5.36 -3.36
N ASN A 51 -5.84 5.56 -2.80
CA ASN A 51 -7.03 4.80 -3.17
C ASN A 51 -7.56 5.15 -4.56
N ASP A 52 -7.28 6.36 -5.04
CA ASP A 52 -7.74 6.85 -6.35
C ASP A 52 -6.80 6.47 -7.51
N CYS A 53 -5.67 5.80 -7.24
CA CYS A 53 -4.75 5.32 -8.27
C CYS A 53 -5.40 4.29 -9.23
N GLU A 54 -5.09 4.39 -10.52
CA GLU A 54 -5.69 3.61 -11.60
C GLU A 54 -5.35 2.12 -11.44
N CYS A 55 -4.12 1.79 -11.04
CA CYS A 55 -3.65 0.44 -10.76
C CYS A 55 -4.48 -0.32 -9.72
N LEU A 56 -5.26 0.37 -8.86
CA LEU A 56 -6.16 -0.26 -7.89
C LEU A 56 -7.61 -0.40 -8.39
N SER A 57 -7.96 0.26 -9.49
CA SER A 57 -9.33 0.39 -10.01
C SER A 57 -9.68 -0.63 -11.11
N SER A 58 -8.75 -0.99 -12.00
CA SER A 58 -9.03 -1.81 -13.20
C SER A 58 -9.70 -3.17 -12.93
N GLU A 59 -10.82 -3.49 -13.57
CA GLU A 59 -11.52 -4.79 -13.35
C GLU A 59 -10.78 -6.01 -13.94
N ASP A 60 -9.60 -5.81 -14.52
CA ASP A 60 -8.80 -6.87 -15.10
C ASP A 60 -8.39 -7.94 -14.08
N GLN A 61 -8.23 -9.18 -14.59
CA GLN A 61 -7.85 -10.35 -13.80
C GLN A 61 -6.73 -10.00 -12.81
N ILE A 62 -7.04 -10.11 -11.52
CA ILE A 62 -6.11 -9.79 -10.44
C ILE A 62 -5.03 -10.88 -10.39
N SER A 63 -3.95 -10.72 -11.14
CA SER A 63 -2.77 -11.59 -11.08
C SER A 63 -1.75 -11.13 -10.04
N ASP A 64 -1.75 -9.85 -9.70
CA ASP A 64 -0.84 -9.27 -8.72
C ASP A 64 -1.47 -9.24 -7.31
N ALA A 65 -0.87 -9.98 -6.37
CA ALA A 65 -1.31 -10.05 -4.98
C ALA A 65 -1.10 -8.75 -4.19
N ARG A 66 -0.19 -7.86 -4.62
CA ARG A 66 0.02 -6.53 -3.98
C ARG A 66 -1.24 -5.69 -4.05
N ARG A 67 -1.99 -5.78 -5.15
CA ARG A 67 -3.18 -4.98 -5.40
C ARG A 67 -4.29 -5.20 -4.35
N PRO A 68 -4.81 -6.42 -4.13
CA PRO A 68 -5.79 -6.65 -3.08
C PRO A 68 -5.21 -6.41 -1.67
N LEU A 69 -3.90 -6.60 -1.46
CA LEU A 69 -3.26 -6.23 -0.20
C LEU A 69 -3.32 -4.73 0.06
N TYR A 70 -2.87 -3.88 -0.86
CA TYR A 70 -2.92 -2.43 -0.71
C TYR A 70 -4.36 -1.92 -0.61
N LYS A 71 -5.32 -2.49 -1.36
CA LYS A 71 -6.74 -2.18 -1.19
C LYS A 71 -7.22 -2.52 0.23
N ALA A 72 -6.88 -3.69 0.77
CA ALA A 72 -7.24 -4.05 2.14
C ALA A 72 -6.67 -3.06 3.17
N VAL A 73 -5.38 -2.70 3.02
CA VAL A 73 -4.72 -1.69 3.87
C VAL A 73 -5.46 -0.35 3.81
N LEU A 74 -5.70 0.17 2.60
CA LEU A 74 -6.36 1.45 2.40
C LEU A 74 -7.79 1.48 2.95
N GLN A 75 -8.58 0.43 2.74
CA GLN A 75 -9.94 0.35 3.27
C GLN A 75 -9.94 0.34 4.81
N ILE A 76 -8.98 -0.33 5.47
CA ILE A 76 -8.83 -0.24 6.94
C ILE A 76 -8.47 1.18 7.37
N LEU A 77 -7.50 1.80 6.70
CA LEU A 77 -7.02 3.15 7.03
C LEU A 77 -8.12 4.20 6.85
N LEU A 78 -8.98 4.04 5.85
CA LEU A 78 -10.15 4.86 5.58
C LEU A 78 -11.38 4.54 6.46
N GLY A 79 -11.38 3.42 7.19
CA GLY A 79 -12.43 3.02 8.11
C GLY A 79 -13.50 2.07 7.54
N HIS A 80 -13.34 1.61 6.30
CA HIS A 80 -14.25 0.68 5.63
C HIS A 80 -13.86 -0.78 5.90
N SER A 81 -14.09 -1.26 7.12
CA SER A 81 -13.65 -2.61 7.56
C SER A 81 -14.24 -3.76 6.73
N ASP A 82 -15.48 -3.64 6.27
CA ASP A 82 -16.15 -4.71 5.50
C ASP A 82 -15.52 -4.87 4.10
N LEU A 83 -15.22 -3.74 3.42
CA LEU A 83 -14.53 -3.75 2.13
C LEU A 83 -13.09 -4.27 2.27
N ALA A 84 -12.44 -3.95 3.39
CA ALA A 84 -11.10 -4.44 3.68
C ALA A 84 -11.03 -5.96 3.82
N LEU A 85 -12.04 -6.57 4.44
CA LEU A 85 -12.11 -8.03 4.60
C LEU A 85 -12.17 -8.73 3.24
N ASN A 86 -13.00 -8.23 2.32
CA ASN A 86 -13.11 -8.78 0.96
C ASN A 86 -11.77 -8.69 0.22
N CYS A 87 -11.12 -7.53 0.25
CA CYS A 87 -9.81 -7.34 -0.39
C CYS A 87 -8.74 -8.26 0.24
N TRP A 88 -8.76 -8.44 1.55
CA TRP A 88 -7.81 -9.32 2.24
C TRP A 88 -8.04 -10.80 1.89
N GLN A 89 -9.29 -11.23 1.73
CA GLN A 89 -9.61 -12.58 1.25
C GLN A 89 -9.09 -12.81 -0.17
N ASP A 90 -9.23 -11.83 -1.06
CA ASP A 90 -8.67 -11.89 -2.41
C ASP A 90 -7.14 -12.01 -2.38
N PHE A 91 -6.47 -11.22 -1.52
CA PHE A 91 -5.02 -11.33 -1.29
C PHE A 91 -4.62 -12.73 -0.84
N LYS A 92 -5.32 -13.30 0.16
CA LYS A 92 -5.04 -14.67 0.62
C LYS A 92 -5.24 -15.70 -0.48
N ARG A 93 -6.28 -15.55 -1.30
CA ARG A 93 -6.54 -16.45 -2.44
C ARG A 93 -5.36 -16.42 -3.41
N LEU A 94 -4.92 -15.24 -3.84
CA LEU A 94 -3.79 -15.10 -4.77
C LEU A 94 -2.48 -15.58 -4.17
N ARG A 95 -2.18 -15.20 -2.91
CA ARG A 95 -0.97 -15.65 -2.23
C ARG A 95 -0.88 -17.18 -2.18
N LYS A 96 -1.98 -17.88 -1.92
CA LYS A 96 -2.02 -19.36 -1.95
C LYS A 96 -1.68 -19.94 -3.32
N HIS A 97 -2.00 -19.24 -4.42
CA HIS A 97 -1.66 -19.68 -5.77
C HIS A 97 -0.17 -19.49 -6.12
N PHE A 98 0.53 -18.54 -5.47
CA PHE A 98 1.95 -18.26 -5.73
C PHE A 98 2.92 -18.92 -4.74
N LEU A 99 2.46 -19.39 -3.58
CA LEU A 99 3.30 -20.10 -2.60
C LEU A 99 3.52 -21.58 -2.99
N LEU A 100 4.40 -21.82 -3.95
CA LEU A 100 5.12 -23.09 -4.07
C LEU A 100 6.29 -23.06 -3.07
N GLN A 101 6.04 -23.59 -1.87
CA GLN A 101 6.96 -23.83 -0.73
C GLN A 101 7.33 -22.60 0.13
N PRO A 102 6.79 -22.49 1.37
CA PRO A 102 7.18 -21.43 2.29
C PRO A 102 8.55 -21.66 2.93
N SER A 103 9.36 -20.60 3.01
CA SER A 103 10.56 -20.55 3.86
C SER A 103 10.21 -20.37 5.36
N LEU A 104 11.17 -20.57 6.27
CA LEU A 104 10.94 -20.49 7.72
C LEU A 104 10.56 -19.06 8.20
N GLU A 105 11.03 -18.00 7.53
CA GLU A 105 10.59 -16.62 7.80
C GLU A 105 9.14 -16.38 7.33
N GLU A 106 8.68 -17.10 6.30
CA GLU A 106 7.33 -17.01 5.80
C GLU A 106 6.29 -17.62 6.74
N GLU A 107 6.66 -18.51 7.67
CA GLU A 107 5.73 -19.07 8.68
C GLU A 107 5.23 -18.00 9.66
N LYS A 108 6.10 -17.07 10.07
CA LYS A 108 5.71 -15.95 10.95
C LYS A 108 4.78 -14.98 10.23
N ILE A 109 5.08 -14.70 8.96
CA ILE A 109 4.22 -13.90 8.08
C ILE A 109 2.92 -14.66 7.78
N HIS A 110 2.96 -15.99 7.69
CA HIS A 110 1.78 -16.83 7.45
C HIS A 110 0.81 -16.73 8.63
N LYS A 111 1.29 -16.75 9.88
CA LYS A 111 0.43 -16.58 11.06
C LYS A 111 -0.30 -15.23 11.05
N ILE A 112 0.44 -14.14 10.82
CA ILE A 112 -0.10 -12.76 10.74
C ILE A 112 -1.09 -12.61 9.58
N VAL A 113 -0.81 -13.23 8.44
CA VAL A 113 -1.67 -13.16 7.24
C VAL A 113 -2.85 -14.14 7.32
N SER A 114 -2.89 -15.04 8.30
CA SER A 114 -3.99 -15.99 8.46
C SER A 114 -5.21 -15.39 9.16
N ASP A 115 -5.00 -14.39 10.02
CA ASP A 115 -6.04 -13.74 10.83
C ASP A 115 -6.24 -12.26 10.41
N PHE A 116 -7.47 -11.92 10.05
CA PHE A 116 -7.82 -10.56 9.64
C PHE A 116 -7.77 -9.57 10.80
N ASP A 117 -8.07 -10.00 12.02
CA ASP A 117 -8.03 -9.13 13.20
C ASP A 117 -6.59 -8.79 13.59
N GLU A 118 -5.65 -9.74 13.47
CA GLU A 118 -4.22 -9.47 13.62
C GLU A 118 -3.72 -8.51 12.55
N PHE A 119 -4.09 -8.75 11.28
CA PHE A 119 -3.78 -7.84 10.18
C PHE A 119 -4.30 -6.43 10.46
N LYS A 120 -5.58 -6.30 10.85
CA LYS A 120 -6.19 -5.01 11.17
C LYS A 120 -5.51 -4.31 12.35
N LYS A 121 -5.10 -5.03 13.39
CA LYS A 121 -4.31 -4.46 14.50
C LYS A 121 -2.99 -3.86 13.99
N LEU A 122 -2.27 -4.56 13.13
CA LEU A 122 -1.02 -4.05 12.55
C LEU A 122 -1.24 -2.80 11.69
N ILE A 123 -2.29 -2.77 10.86
CA ILE A 123 -2.59 -1.59 10.05
C ILE A 123 -3.01 -0.40 10.93
N ASN A 124 -3.70 -0.64 12.05
CA ASN A 124 -3.98 0.42 13.02
C ASN A 124 -2.71 0.93 13.72
N LEU A 125 -1.77 0.06 14.06
CA LEU A 125 -0.46 0.49 14.60
C LEU A 125 0.30 1.35 13.57
N LEU A 126 0.34 0.90 12.32
CA LEU A 126 0.91 1.67 11.21
C LEU A 126 0.25 3.05 11.08
N LYS A 127 -1.08 3.13 11.18
CA LYS A 127 -1.83 4.40 11.14
C LYS A 127 -1.39 5.35 12.25
N GLU A 128 -1.19 4.85 13.46
CA GLU A 128 -0.72 5.67 14.58
C GLU A 128 0.72 6.14 14.39
N ASP A 129 1.59 5.32 13.83
CA ASP A 129 2.97 5.70 13.55
C ASP A 129 3.07 6.75 12.43
N ILE A 130 2.28 6.62 11.36
CA ILE A 130 2.17 7.63 10.30
C ILE A 130 1.68 8.97 10.89
N LYS A 131 0.65 8.95 11.77
CA LYS A 131 0.17 10.17 12.43
C LYS A 131 1.26 10.83 13.28
N LYS A 132 2.00 10.04 14.07
CA LYS A 132 3.10 10.57 14.90
C LYS A 132 4.20 11.19 14.05
N ASP A 133 4.59 10.54 12.95
CA ASP A 133 5.61 11.08 12.04
C ASP A 133 5.16 12.42 11.42
N ARG A 134 3.91 12.50 10.97
CA ARG A 134 3.33 13.75 10.46
C ARG A 134 3.30 14.86 11.51
N LEU A 135 2.98 14.53 12.77
CA LEU A 135 3.00 15.50 13.86
C LEU A 135 4.42 15.99 14.17
N ARG A 136 5.44 15.14 14.05
CA ARG A 136 6.85 15.54 14.18
C ARG A 136 7.32 16.46 13.05
N LYS A 137 6.79 16.26 11.84
CA LYS A 137 7.13 17.03 10.64
C LYS A 137 6.31 18.32 10.49
N ALA A 138 5.17 18.44 11.19
CA ALA A 138 4.39 19.67 11.22
C ALA A 138 5.25 20.80 11.83
N PRO A 139 5.43 21.94 11.14
CA PRO A 139 6.22 23.05 11.68
C PRO A 139 5.56 23.54 12.96
N GLY A 140 6.21 23.29 14.09
CA GLY A 140 5.83 23.88 15.36
C GLY A 140 5.84 25.40 15.22
N LEU A 141 4.71 26.03 15.58
CA LEU A 141 4.66 27.44 15.96
C LEU A 141 5.84 27.69 16.91
N LYS A 142 6.88 28.36 16.42
CA LYS A 142 7.85 29.01 17.29
C LYS A 142 7.07 30.12 18.01
N LYS A 143 6.73 29.89 19.28
CA LYS A 143 6.42 30.98 20.21
C LYS A 143 7.70 31.75 20.51
#